data_AF-A0A6I4XV76-F1
#
_entry.id   AF-A0A6I4XV76-F1
#
_cell.length_a   1.000
_cell.length_b   1.000
_cell.length_c   1.000
_cell.angle_alpha   90.00
_cell.angle_beta   90.00
_cell.angle_gamma   90.00
#
_symmetry.space_group_name_H-M   'P 1'
#
loop_
_entity.id
_entity.type
_entity.pdbx_description
1 polymer ?
#
loop_
_entity_poly.entity_id
_entity_poly.type
_entity_poly.pdbx_seq_one_letter_code
_entity_poly.pdbx_strand_id
1 'polypeptide(L)'
;MMSELRFPLKKDTSRKIIHIDMDAFFASVEERDHPELVGHPLVIARHPSDTGGKGVVTTANYIARQYGIHSAMSAQKAYELCPSAIFKPGNYQKYSEISQEIREIFRRYT
;
A
#
# COMPACT_ATOMS: atom_id res chain seq x y z
N MET A 1 10.49 -21.77 -22.19
CA MET A 1 11.90 -22.18 -22.14
C MET A 1 12.38 -21.89 -20.72
N MET A 2 12.50 -22.92 -19.86
CA MET A 2 12.94 -22.74 -18.47
C MET A 2 14.42 -22.36 -18.49
N SER A 3 14.78 -21.25 -17.86
CA SER A 3 16.18 -20.86 -17.70
C SER A 3 16.85 -21.84 -16.76
N GLU A 4 17.66 -22.76 -17.30
CA GLU A 4 18.49 -23.64 -16.48
C GLU A 4 19.54 -22.80 -15.73
N LEU A 5 19.59 -22.94 -14.41
CA LEU A 5 20.66 -22.38 -13.59
C LEU A 5 21.97 -23.09 -13.95
N ARG A 6 22.85 -22.40 -14.69
CA ARG A 6 24.19 -22.91 -15.03
C ARG A 6 25.21 -22.43 -14.00
N PHE A 7 25.98 -23.38 -13.47
CA PHE A 7 27.03 -23.12 -12.49
C PHE A 7 28.43 -23.19 -13.14
N PRO A 8 29.39 -22.32 -12.74
CA PRO A 8 29.24 -21.27 -11.73
C PRO A 8 28.33 -20.14 -12.22
N LEU A 9 27.56 -19.54 -11.30
CA LEU A 9 26.67 -18.43 -11.64
C LEU A 9 27.50 -17.27 -12.20
N LYS A 10 27.23 -16.88 -13.44
CA LYS A 10 27.84 -15.69 -14.03
C LYS A 10 27.04 -14.46 -13.61
N LYS A 11 27.63 -13.60 -12.78
CA LYS A 11 27.03 -12.31 -12.40
C LYS A 11 27.10 -11.34 -13.58
N ASP A 12 26.00 -11.14 -14.28
CA ASP A 12 25.86 -10.09 -15.29
C ASP A 12 25.53 -8.74 -14.62
N THR A 13 26.37 -7.74 -14.84
CA THR A 13 26.23 -6.38 -14.30
C THR A 13 25.92 -5.34 -15.38
N SER A 14 25.67 -5.77 -16.62
CA SER A 14 25.35 -4.88 -17.75
C SER A 14 23.99 -4.19 -17.60
N ARG A 15 23.02 -4.87 -16.96
CA ARG A 15 21.66 -4.36 -16.75
C ARG A 15 21.63 -3.28 -15.67
N LYS A 16 20.86 -2.23 -15.91
CA LYS A 16 20.43 -1.27 -14.88
C LYS A 16 19.03 -1.64 -14.43
N ILE A 17 18.86 -1.89 -13.13
CA ILE A 17 17.58 -2.28 -12.55
C ILE A 17 17.13 -1.15 -11.61
N ILE A 18 15.92 -0.66 -11.83
CA ILE A 18 15.29 0.35 -10.98
C ILE A 18 14.09 -0.31 -10.32
N HIS A 19 14.01 -0.21 -9.00
CA HIS A 19 12.84 -0.60 -8.23
C HIS A 19 12.08 0.67 -7.85
N ILE A 20 10.76 0.67 -8.07
CA ILE A 20 9.90 1.79 -7.75
C ILE A 20 8.79 1.27 -6.84
N ASP A 21 8.65 1.88 -5.68
CA ASP A 21 7.60 1.61 -4.71
C ASP A 21 6.78 2.89 -4.52
N MET A 22 5.46 2.76 -4.43
CA MET A 22 4.55 3.89 -4.28
C MET A 22 4.30 4.14 -2.79
N ASP A 23 4.67 5.33 -2.32
CA ASP A 23 4.55 5.72 -0.91
C ASP A 23 3.10 5.60 -0.41
N ALA A 24 2.89 4.73 0.57
CA ALA A 24 1.59 4.44 1.18
C ALA A 24 0.43 4.34 0.16
N PHE A 25 0.66 3.69 -0.98
CA PHE A 25 -0.13 3.82 -2.21
C PHE A 25 -1.65 4.00 -2.05
N PHE A 26 -2.33 3.05 -1.41
CA PHE A 26 -3.79 3.12 -1.30
C PHE A 26 -4.26 4.29 -0.44
N ALA A 27 -3.55 4.59 0.66
CA ALA A 27 -3.87 5.75 1.49
C ALA A 27 -3.62 7.07 0.75
N SER A 28 -2.51 7.16 0.00
CA SER A 28 -2.16 8.34 -0.81
C SER A 28 -3.20 8.60 -1.92
N VAL A 29 -3.75 7.55 -2.53
CA VAL A 29 -4.86 7.67 -3.48
C VAL A 29 -6.10 8.24 -2.80
N GLU A 30 -6.45 7.73 -1.61
CA GLU A 30 -7.62 8.23 -0.89
C GLU A 30 -7.43 9.68 -0.41
N GLU A 31 -6.25 10.06 0.07
CA GLU A 31 -5.92 11.45 0.46
C GLU A 31 -5.97 12.42 -0.72
N ARG A 32 -5.54 12.00 -1.91
CA ARG A 32 -5.64 12.80 -3.14
C ARG A 32 -7.09 13.11 -3.50
N ASP A 33 -7.96 12.10 -3.44
CA ASP A 33 -9.36 12.22 -3.84
C ASP A 33 -10.23 12.86 -2.74
N HIS A 34 -9.76 12.80 -1.49
CA HIS A 34 -10.43 13.29 -0.30
C HIS A 34 -9.46 14.15 0.54
N PRO A 35 -9.28 15.43 0.17
CA PRO A 35 -8.33 16.32 0.85
C PRO A 35 -8.60 16.46 2.35
N GLU A 36 -9.83 16.23 2.81
CA GLU A 36 -10.20 16.19 4.23
C GLU A 36 -9.53 15.07 5.03
N LEU A 37 -8.97 14.04 4.38
CA LEU A 37 -8.22 12.97 5.03
C LEU A 37 -6.76 13.36 5.31
N VAL A 38 -6.24 14.38 4.60
CA VAL A 38 -4.86 14.84 4.76
C VAL A 38 -4.68 15.41 6.16
N GLY A 39 -3.58 15.03 6.81
CA GLY A 39 -3.29 15.47 8.19
C GLY A 39 -3.92 14.59 9.27
N HIS A 40 -4.72 13.58 8.90
CA HIS A 40 -5.35 12.66 9.84
C HIS A 40 -4.76 11.24 9.74
N PRO A 41 -4.75 10.45 10.83
CA PRO A 41 -4.35 9.04 10.77
C PRO A 41 -5.34 8.27 9.91
N LEU A 42 -4.90 7.77 8.75
CA LEU A 42 -5.75 7.06 7.78
C LEU A 42 -5.34 5.59 7.67
N VAL A 43 -6.34 4.70 7.76
CA VAL A 43 -6.19 3.25 7.69
C VAL A 43 -7.11 2.70 6.60
N ILE A 44 -6.53 2.03 5.61
CA ILE A 44 -7.28 1.30 4.59
C ILE A 44 -7.64 -0.08 5.13
N ALA A 45 -8.83 -0.16 5.73
CA ALA A 45 -9.49 -1.35 6.22
C ALA A 45 -10.97 -1.02 6.50
N ARG A 46 -11.82 -2.04 6.61
CA ARG A 46 -13.13 -1.85 7.25
C ARG A 46 -12.94 -1.57 8.73
N HIS A 47 -13.79 -0.71 9.30
CA HIS A 47 -13.75 -0.43 10.73
C HIS A 47 -14.09 -1.72 11.50
N PRO A 48 -13.38 -2.04 12.61
CA PRO A 48 -13.59 -3.29 13.34
C PRO A 48 -15.01 -3.45 13.91
N SER A 49 -15.74 -2.37 14.18
CA SER A 49 -17.16 -2.43 14.58
C SER A 49 -18.04 -3.10 13.52
N ASP A 50 -17.71 -2.91 12.24
CA ASP A 50 -18.55 -3.34 11.12
C ASP A 50 -18.33 -4.81 10.77
N THR A 51 -17.30 -5.42 11.38
CA THR A 51 -16.82 -6.77 11.06
C THR A 51 -16.72 -7.67 12.29
N GLY A 52 -17.13 -7.18 13.46
CA GLY A 52 -16.97 -7.89 14.73
C GLY A 52 -15.51 -8.12 15.10
N GLY A 53 -14.65 -7.13 14.88
CA GLY A 53 -13.21 -7.16 15.17
C GLY A 53 -12.35 -7.86 14.11
N LYS A 54 -12.95 -8.38 13.03
CA LYS A 54 -12.23 -9.11 11.98
C LYS A 54 -11.71 -8.17 10.89
N GLY A 55 -10.57 -8.50 10.31
CA GLY A 55 -10.02 -7.77 9.17
C GLY A 55 -8.58 -7.36 9.39
N VAL A 56 -7.95 -6.91 8.31
CA VAL A 56 -6.52 -6.63 8.25
C VAL A 56 -6.32 -5.28 7.58
N VAL A 57 -5.40 -4.49 8.12
CA VAL A 57 -4.92 -3.24 7.52
C VAL A 57 -4.19 -3.54 6.23
N THR A 58 -4.72 -3.05 5.11
CA THR A 58 -4.06 -3.17 3.81
C THR A 58 -2.95 -2.13 3.67
N THR A 59 -3.24 -0.89 4.08
CA THR A 59 -2.31 0.23 4.02
C THR A 59 -2.64 1.23 5.12
N ALA A 60 -1.62 1.89 5.67
CA ALA A 60 -1.78 3.02 6.58
C ALA A 60 -0.91 4.17 6.07
N ASN A 61 -1.43 5.41 6.14
CA ASN A 61 -0.64 6.59 5.82
C ASN A 61 0.46 6.82 6.86
N TYR A 62 1.41 7.71 6.55
CA TYR A 62 2.54 7.95 7.45
C TYR A 62 2.12 8.50 8.82
N ILE A 63 1.02 9.25 8.91
CA ILE A 63 0.48 9.75 10.17
C ILE A 63 -0.02 8.60 11.05
N ALA A 64 -0.79 7.66 10.50
CA ALA A 64 -1.19 6.45 11.22
C ALA A 64 0.00 5.57 11.63
N ARG A 65 1.05 5.52 10.81
CA ARG A 65 2.28 4.78 11.14
C ARG A 65 3.00 5.33 12.36
N GLN A 66 2.87 6.62 12.68
CA GLN A 66 3.43 7.20 13.91
C GLN A 66 2.81 6.61 15.18
N TYR A 67 1.57 6.10 15.10
CA TYR A 67 0.90 5.37 16.18
C TYR A 67 1.27 3.88 16.21
N GLY A 68 2.19 3.44 15.35
CA GLY A 68 2.59 2.03 15.21
C GLY A 68 1.70 1.21 14.29
N ILE A 69 0.70 1.81 13.64
CA ILE A 69 -0.20 1.10 12.71
C ILE A 69 0.56 0.78 11.41
N HIS A 70 0.50 -0.44 10.93
CA HIS A 70 1.15 -0.86 9.68
C HIS A 70 0.33 -1.88 8.90
N SER A 71 0.70 -2.11 7.64
CA SER A 71 0.08 -3.15 6.81
C SER A 71 0.20 -4.53 7.46
N ALA A 72 -0.74 -5.42 7.15
CA ALA A 72 -0.90 -6.75 7.74
C ALA A 72 -1.25 -6.78 9.24
N MET A 73 -1.41 -5.63 9.90
CA MET A 73 -1.93 -5.54 11.27
C MET A 73 -3.43 -5.87 11.30
N SER A 74 -3.91 -6.46 12.41
CA SER A 74 -5.35 -6.58 12.67
C SER A 74 -6.03 -5.22 12.71
N ALA A 75 -7.19 -5.08 12.06
CA ALA A 75 -7.97 -3.84 12.10
C ALA A 75 -8.40 -3.46 13.53
N GLN A 76 -8.71 -4.47 14.36
CA GLN A 76 -8.98 -4.28 15.78
C GLN A 76 -7.78 -3.68 16.52
N LYS A 77 -6.57 -4.21 16.25
CA LYS A 77 -5.35 -3.70 16.89
C LYS A 77 -5.02 -2.28 16.44
N ALA A 78 -5.23 -1.97 15.16
CA ALA A 78 -5.05 -0.62 14.65
C ALA A 78 -5.96 0.39 15.37
N TYR A 79 -7.23 0.02 15.60
CA TYR A 79 -8.17 0.86 16.34
C TYR A 79 -7.76 1.04 17.80
N GLU A 80 -7.27 0.00 18.46
CA GLU A 80 -6.73 0.10 19.83
C GLU A 80 -5.53 1.04 19.93
N LEU A 81 -4.67 1.08 18.90
CA LEU A 81 -3.50 1.96 18.86
C LEU A 81 -3.88 3.42 18.60
N CYS A 82 -4.91 3.66 17.79
CA CYS A 82 -5.40 4.99 17.47
C CYS A 82 -6.93 4.97 17.25
N PRO A 83 -7.74 5.16 18.32
CA PRO A 83 -9.20 5.17 18.21
C PRO A 83 -9.75 6.31 17.34
N SER A 84 -8.97 7.38 17.17
CA SER A 84 -9.29 8.51 16.29
C SER A 84 -8.87 8.31 14.84
N ALA A 85 -8.27 7.16 14.48
CA ALA A 85 -7.90 6.88 13.11
C ALA A 85 -9.14 6.72 12.23
N ILE A 86 -9.06 7.25 11.02
CA ILE A 86 -10.11 7.14 10.02
C ILE A 86 -9.93 5.79 9.32
N PHE A 87 -10.96 4.94 9.40
CA PHE A 87 -10.99 3.67 8.68
C PHE A 87 -11.76 3.83 7.37
N LYS A 88 -11.10 3.55 6.25
CA LYS A 88 -11.71 3.58 4.92
C LYS A 88 -11.65 2.20 4.26
N PRO A 89 -12.80 1.62 3.83
CA PRO A 89 -12.79 0.41 3.02
C PRO A 89 -12.01 0.62 1.73
N GLY A 90 -11.19 -0.36 1.34
CA GLY A 90 -10.38 -0.25 0.13
C GLY A 90 -11.20 -0.29 -1.16
N ASN A 91 -10.90 0.61 -2.10
CA ASN A 91 -11.45 0.60 -3.46
C ASN A 91 -10.42 0.02 -4.45
N TYR A 92 -10.35 -1.31 -4.54
CA TYR A 92 -9.36 -2.01 -5.35
C TYR A 92 -9.47 -1.77 -6.85
N GLN A 93 -10.68 -1.51 -7.36
CA GLN A 93 -10.88 -1.15 -8.77
C GLN A 93 -10.16 0.17 -9.07
N LYS A 94 -10.40 1.20 -8.26
CA LYS A 94 -9.71 2.49 -8.36
C LYS A 94 -8.20 2.36 -8.25
N TYR A 95 -7.72 1.57 -7.28
CA TYR A 95 -6.28 1.38 -7.10
C TYR A 95 -5.63 0.67 -8.30
N SER A 96 -6.36 -0.24 -8.95
CA SER A 96 -5.90 -0.92 -10.17
C SER A 96 -5.79 0.05 -11.34
N GLU A 97 -6.78 0.91 -11.54
CA GLU A 97 -6.79 1.93 -12.59
C GLU A 97 -5.60 2.89 -12.47
N ILE A 98 -5.36 3.42 -11.27
CA ILE A 98 -4.21 4.31 -11.00
C ILE A 98 -2.89 3.56 -11.18
N SER A 99 -2.81 2.28 -10.79
CA SER A 99 -1.62 1.46 -11.05
C SER A 99 -1.33 1.30 -12.54
N GLN A 100 -2.37 1.23 -13.39
CA GLN A 100 -2.20 1.17 -14.84
C GLN A 100 -1.64 2.48 -15.41
N GLU A 101 -2.16 3.63 -14.97
CA GLU A 101 -1.62 4.96 -15.34
C GLU A 101 -0.13 5.09 -14.97
N ILE A 102 0.25 4.67 -13.76
CA ILE A 102 1.65 4.67 -13.32
C ILE A 102 2.50 3.75 -14.20
N ARG A 103 2.00 2.55 -14.52
CA ARG A 103 2.70 1.59 -15.41
C ARG A 103 2.84 2.10 -16.84
N GLU A 104 1.93 2.93 -17.33
CA GLU A 104 2.07 3.61 -18.63
C GLU A 104 3.23 4.59 -18.64
N ILE A 105 3.55 5.21 -17.50
CA ILE A 105 4.75 6.04 -17.37
C ILE A 105 6.00 5.15 -17.40
N PHE A 106 6.01 4.05 -16.64
CA PHE A 106 7.16 3.14 -16.57
C PHE A 106 7.53 2.55 -17.94
N ARG A 107 6.53 2.18 -18.76
CA ARG A 107 6.72 1.67 -20.12
C ARG A 107 7.43 2.64 -21.08
N ARG A 108 7.57 3.92 -20.73
CA ARG A 108 8.34 4.89 -21.54
C ARG A 108 9.85 4.78 -21.30
N TYR A 109 10.27 4.12 -20.23
CA TYR A 109 11.66 4.06 -19.77
C TYR A 109 12.24 2.64 -19.72
N THR A 110 11.42 1.61 -19.88
CA THR A 110 11.78 0.18 -19.84
C THR A 110 11.15 -0.57 -21.00
#